data_AF-A0A8X6SS86-F1
#
_entry.id   AF-A0A8X6SS86-F1
#
_cell.length_a   1.000
_cell.length_b   1.000
_cell.length_c   1.000
_cell.angle_alpha   90.00
_cell.angle_beta   90.00
_cell.angle_gamma   90.00
#
_symmetry.space_group_name_H-M   'P 1'
#
loop_
_entity.id
_entity.type
_entity.pdbx_description
1 polymer ?
#
loop_
_entity_poly.entity_id
_entity_poly.type
_entity_poly.pdbx_seq_one_letter_code
_entity_poly.pdbx_strand_id
1 'polypeptide(L)' 'MGFICQGLESFKTFCAVMSLPNPVEQKSYDLINNKLSFVMKDVTEESMKRAAVEENSSSPDNLLTVSGEGTWKTRGHS' A
#
# COMPACT_ATOMS: atom_id res chain seq x y z
N MET A 1 35.91 18.10 -8.89
CA MET A 1 35.42 17.98 -7.52
C MET A 1 33.93 17.61 -7.61
N GLY A 2 33.60 16.33 -7.48
CA GLY A 2 32.25 15.83 -7.76
C GLY A 2 31.28 16.09 -6.62
N PHE A 3 30.22 16.84 -6.87
CA PHE A 3 29.08 16.98 -5.96
C PHE A 3 28.18 15.75 -6.09
N ILE A 4 28.60 14.62 -5.54
CA ILE A 4 27.77 13.43 -5.44
C ILE A 4 27.35 13.33 -3.98
N CYS A 5 26.04 13.40 -3.74
CA CYS A 5 25.35 13.29 -2.44
C CYS A 5 25.30 14.54 -1.55
N GLN A 6 24.49 15.55 -1.92
CA GLN A 6 24.06 16.62 -1.01
C GLN A 6 22.59 16.55 -0.58
N GLY A 7 21.85 15.50 -0.96
CA GLY A 7 20.39 15.43 -0.86
C GLY A 7 19.80 15.92 0.48
N LEU A 8 20.27 15.40 1.61
CA LEU A 8 19.74 15.79 2.93
C LEU A 8 20.08 17.24 3.30
N GLU A 9 21.31 17.68 3.04
CA GLU A 9 21.76 19.03 3.35
C GLU A 9 21.10 20.08 2.45
N SER A 10 20.93 19.79 1.16
CA SER A 10 20.14 20.61 0.24
C SER A 10 18.66 20.68 0.61
N PHE A 11 18.13 19.62 1.23
CA PHE A 11 16.73 19.58 1.63
C PHE A 11 16.50 20.36 2.94
N LYS A 12 17.46 20.32 3.88
CA LYS A 12 17.45 21.18 5.07
C LYS A 12 17.52 22.66 4.70
N THR A 13 18.39 23.05 3.76
CA THR A 13 18.47 24.45 3.31
C THR A 13 17.19 24.89 2.62
N PHE A 14 16.59 24.03 1.79
CA PHE A 14 15.27 24.30 1.21
C PHE A 14 14.19 24.50 2.28
N CYS A 15 14.10 23.61 3.28
CA CYS A 15 13.14 23.77 4.38
C CYS A 15 13.37 25.09 5.14
N ALA A 16 14.61 25.44 5.42
CA ALA A 16 14.96 26.69 6.10
C ALA A 16 14.53 27.93 5.29
N VAL A 17 14.78 27.95 3.97
CA VAL A 17 14.35 29.04 3.08
C VAL A 17 12.83 29.16 3.03
N MET A 18 12.12 28.03 3.01
CA MET A 18 10.67 27.98 2.92
C MET A 18 9.95 28.10 4.27
N SER A 19 10.68 28.28 5.38
CA SER A 19 10.14 28.25 6.75
C SER A 19 9.34 26.96 7.06
N LEU A 20 9.76 25.84 6.47
CA LEU A 20 9.20 24.51 6.72
C LEU A 20 9.95 23.82 7.87
N PRO A 21 9.29 22.91 8.60
CA PRO A 21 9.97 22.10 9.60
C PRO A 21 11.10 21.28 8.98
N ASN A 22 12.11 20.99 9.78
CA ASN A 22 13.24 20.19 9.33
C ASN A 22 12.78 18.80 8.87
N PRO A 23 13.46 18.22 7.87
CA PRO A 23 13.19 16.87 7.42
C PRO A 23 13.32 15.87 8.56
N VAL A 24 12.38 14.92 8.64
CA VAL A 24 12.43 13.83 9.61
C VAL A 24 13.70 13.02 9.37
N GLU A 25 14.39 12.63 10.44
CA GLU A 25 15.57 11.78 10.34
C GLU A 25 15.24 10.47 9.63
N GLN A 26 16.13 10.02 8.76
CA GLN A 26 15.92 8.80 7.98
C GLN A 26 15.61 7.57 8.86
N LYS A 27 16.28 7.45 10.01
CA LYS A 27 16.01 6.38 11.00
C LYS A 27 14.57 6.40 11.51
N SER A 28 14.05 7.60 11.77
CA SER A 28 12.66 7.77 12.24
C SER A 28 11.68 7.46 11.12
N TYR A 29 11.97 7.89 9.89
CA TYR A 29 11.19 7.54 8.70
C TYR A 29 11.13 6.02 8.47
N ASP A 30 12.28 5.34 8.52
CA ASP A 30 12.37 3.90 8.37
C ASP A 30 11.61 3.15 9.48
N LEU A 31 11.72 3.62 10.73
CA LEU A 31 10.97 3.06 11.85
C LEU A 31 9.45 3.16 11.64
N ILE A 32 8.96 4.31 11.19
CA ILE A 32 7.54 4.53 10.91
C ILE A 32 7.08 3.60 9.79
N ASN A 33 7.82 3.53 8.69
CA ASN A 33 7.46 2.68 7.55
C ASN A 33 7.48 1.20 7.90
N ASN A 34 8.44 0.74 8.70
CA ASN A 34 8.49 -0.65 9.14
C ASN A 34 7.28 -1.02 10.00
N LYS A 35 6.91 -0.14 10.94
CA LYS A 35 5.70 -0.32 11.76
C LYS A 35 4.43 -0.31 10.91
N LEU A 36 4.33 0.63 9.97
CA LEU A 36 3.17 0.73 9.08
C LEU A 36 3.05 -0.52 8.21
N SER A 37 4.15 -0.98 7.62
CA SER A 37 4.20 -2.20 6.81
C SER A 37 3.76 -3.43 7.59
N PHE A 38 4.19 -3.56 8.85
CA PHE A 38 3.77 -4.64 9.72
C PHE A 38 2.25 -4.63 9.96
N VAL A 39 1.70 -3.50 10.40
CA VAL A 39 0.25 -3.38 10.68
C VAL A 39 -0.58 -3.58 9.41
N MET A 40 -0.13 -3.03 8.28
CA MET A 40 -0.86 -3.18 7.01
C MET A 40 -0.92 -4.63 6.55
N LYS A 41 0.10 -5.45 6.82
CA LYS A 41 0.05 -6.88 6.52
C LYS A 41 -1.06 -7.58 7.29
N ASP A 42 -1.16 -7.32 8.60
CA ASP A 42 -2.21 -7.91 9.43
C ASP A 42 -3.60 -7.48 8.96
N VAL A 43 -3.78 -6.19 8.65
CA VAL A 43 -5.04 -5.67 8.09
C VAL A 43 -5.37 -6.31 6.74
N THR A 44 -4.39 -6.49 5.85
CA THR A 44 -4.64 -7.16 4.57
C THR A 44 -5.03 -8.62 4.75
N GLU A 45 -4.42 -9.33 5.69
CA GLU A 45 -4.78 -10.72 5.98
C GLU A 45 -6.19 -10.83 6.55
N GLU A 46 -6.55 -9.98 7.52
CA GLU A 46 -7.91 -9.91 8.04
C GLU A 46 -8.93 -9.53 6.96
N SER A 47 -8.61 -8.55 6.12
CA SER A 47 -9.48 -8.11 5.03
C SER A 47 -9.73 -9.23 4.02
N MET A 48 -8.70 -9.99 3.63
CA MET A 48 -8.85 -11.13 2.73
C MET A 48 -9.68 -12.25 3.37
N LYS A 49 -9.47 -12.54 4.66
CA LYS A 49 -10.29 -13.50 5.40
C LYS A 49 -11.76 -13.08 5.44
N ARG A 50 -12.06 -11.80 5.70
CA ARG A 50 -13.43 -11.27 5.69
C ARG A 50 -14.07 -11.38 4.32
N ALA A 51 -13.36 -11.00 3.26
CA ALA A 51 -13.85 -11.12 1.88
C ALA A 51 -14.19 -12.58 1.51
N ALA A 52 -13.34 -13.54 1.90
CA ALA A 52 -13.61 -14.96 1.67
C ALA A 52 -14.85 -15.46 2.45
N VAL A 53 -15.08 -14.97 3.67
CA VAL A 53 -16.28 -15.32 4.45
C VAL A 53 -17.53 -14.71 3.81
N GLU A 54 -17.46 -13.45 3.37
CA GLU A 54 -18.56 -12.78 2.67
C GLU A 54 -18.95 -13.50 1.38
N GLU A 55 -17.97 -13.89 0.54
CA GLU A 55 -18.20 -14.65 -0.69
C GLU A 55 -18.92 -15.99 -0.40
N ASN A 56 -18.45 -16.74 0.60
CA ASN A 56 -19.06 -18.01 0.99
C ASN A 56 -20.50 -17.81 1.51
N SER A 57 -20.75 -16.76 2.29
CA SER A 57 -22.08 -16.47 2.86
C SER A 57 -23.09 -15.96 1.83
N SER A 58 -22.61 -15.36 0.73
CA SER A 58 -23.45 -14.80 -0.34
C SER A 58 -23.77 -15.82 -1.44
N SER A 59 -23.47 -17.10 -1.24
CA SER A 59 -23.69 -18.17 -2.22
C SER A 59 -24.91 -19.09 -1.93
N PRO A 60 -26.16 -18.60 -2.04
CA PRO A 60 -27.30 -19.45 -2.37
C PRO A 60 -27.76 -19.11 -3.80
N ASP A 61 -27.45 -19.98 -4.76
CA ASP A 61 -27.96 -19.95 -6.14
C ASP A 61 -27.75 -18.64 -6.92
N ASN A 62 -26.72 -18.58 -7.77
CA ASN A 62 -26.82 -18.17 -9.18
C ASN A 62 -25.45 -18.07 -9.85
N LEU A 63 -25.12 -19.12 -10.61
CA LEU A 63 -24.43 -19.17 -11.92
C LEU A 63 -23.76 -17.89 -12.47
N LEU A 64 -22.89 -17.24 -11.71
CA LEU A 64 -21.91 -16.28 -12.24
C LEU A 64 -20.58 -16.58 -11.56
N THR A 65 -19.82 -17.50 -12.16
CA THR A 65 -18.44 -17.78 -11.79
C THR A 65 -17.58 -16.56 -12.14
N VAL A 66 -17.56 -15.57 -11.26
CA VAL A 66 -16.53 -14.52 -11.27
C VAL A 66 -15.27 -15.18 -10.74
N SER A 67 -14.27 -15.32 -11.60
CA SER A 67 -13.00 -15.89 -11.18
C SER A 67 -12.25 -14.83 -10.35
N GLY A 68 -11.66 -15.23 -9.22
CA GLY A 68 -11.12 -14.35 -8.17
C GLY A 68 -9.92 -13.46 -8.57
N GLU A 69 -9.47 -13.54 -9.81
CA GLU A 69 -8.46 -12.72 -10.46
C GLU A 69 -9.05 -11.49 -11.19
N GLY A 70 -10.38 -11.32 -11.17
CA GLY A 70 -11.05 -10.14 -11.71
C GLY A 70 -11.32 -10.21 -13.21
N THR A 71 -11.18 -11.38 -13.85
CA THR A 71 -11.53 -11.54 -15.26
C THR A 71 -13.00 -11.93 -15.38
N TRP A 72 -13.78 -11.06 -16.00
CA TRP A 72 -15.17 -11.32 -16.34
C TRP A 72 -15.19 -12.24 -17.56
N LYS A 73 -15.37 -13.56 -17.35
CA LYS A 73 -15.68 -14.46 -18.47
C LYS A 73 -17.16 -14.30 -18.81
N THR A 74 -17.45 -13.54 -19.86
CA THR A 74 -18.80 -13.54 -20.45
C THR A 74 -19.11 -14.93 -21.00
N ARG A 75 -20.27 -15.45 -20.62
CA ARG A 75 -20.75 -16.77 -21.05
C ARG A 75 -21.06 -16.72 -22.55
N GLY A 76 -20.31 -17.45 -23.36
CA GLY A 76 -20.69 -17.78 -24.74
C GLY A 76 -19.82 -17.20 -25.85
N HIS A 77 -18.51 -17.42 -25.81
CA HIS A 77 -17.73 -17.45 -27.04
C HIS A 77 -17.02 -18.80 -27.16
N SER A 78 -17.53 -19.59 -28.12
CA SER A 78 -16.84 -20.71 -28.76
C SER A 78 -15.65 -20.22 -29.57
#